data_AF-F8PBY2-F1
#
_entry.id   AF-F8PBY2-F1
#
_cell.length_a   1.000
_cell.length_b   1.000
_cell.length_c   1.000
_cell.angle_alpha   90.00
_cell.angle_beta   90.00
_cell.angle_gamma   90.00
#
_symmetry.space_group_name_H-M   'P 1'
#
loop_
_entity.id
_entity.type
_entity.pdbx_description
1 polymer ?
#
loop_
_entity_poly.entity_id
_entity_poly.type
_entity_poly.pdbx_seq_one_letter_code
_entity_poly.pdbx_strand_id
1 'polypeptide(L)'
;MYLNIMMDATPLFSDPYHPQDLEMKRDYTERARHFTRTQRPPKYLFVDFGISRRYGPNDIAPLEDPIWGGDKTVPEFQQSNEPRNPFPTDVYYLGNMIRNSFLVAKAGFEFVEPLVKDMVQDDPEKRPNMDEVILRFEEIIKQLSSWKLRSRVINEQDDNILGFYRCVTHWARRFSFVIRRVSAIPTP
;
A
#
# COMPACT_ATOMS: atom_id res chain seq x y z
N MET A 1 7.14 -1.77 -10.37
CA MET A 1 5.96 -0.91 -10.66
C MET A 1 4.74 -1.76 -10.35
N TYR A 2 3.92 -1.39 -9.36
CA TYR A 2 2.75 -2.17 -8.95
C TYR A 2 1.54 -1.67 -9.74
N LEU A 3 1.22 -2.38 -10.82
CA LEU A 3 0.28 -1.91 -11.83
C LEU A 3 -1.20 -2.07 -11.42
N ASN A 4 -1.48 -2.82 -10.35
CA ASN A 4 -2.84 -3.28 -10.03
C ASN A 4 -3.47 -2.64 -8.78
N ILE A 5 -2.85 -1.59 -8.23
CA ILE A 5 -3.42 -0.77 -7.15
C ILE A 5 -3.49 0.68 -7.62
N MET A 6 -4.71 1.16 -7.83
CA MET A 6 -4.98 2.53 -8.27
C MET A 6 -5.47 3.40 -7.11
N MET A 7 -5.28 4.70 -7.25
CA MET A 7 -5.72 5.70 -6.28
C MET A 7 -6.73 6.63 -6.97
N ASP A 8 -7.93 6.74 -6.43
CA ASP A 8 -8.85 7.81 -6.80
C ASP A 8 -8.34 9.12 -6.20
N ALA A 9 -7.72 9.93 -7.05
CA ALA A 9 -7.11 11.20 -6.68
C ALA A 9 -8.11 12.37 -6.70
N THR A 10 -9.37 12.16 -7.12
CA THR A 10 -10.39 13.20 -7.20
C THR A 10 -10.47 14.10 -5.96
N PRO A 11 -10.51 13.57 -4.71
CA PRO A 11 -10.59 14.45 -3.54
C PRO A 11 -9.34 15.29 -3.34
N LEU A 12 -8.17 14.86 -3.83
CA LEU A 12 -6.90 15.54 -3.60
C LEU A 12 -6.77 16.87 -4.33
N PHE A 13 -7.54 17.11 -5.40
CA PHE A 13 -7.39 18.30 -6.22
C PHE A 13 -8.58 19.26 -6.05
N SER A 14 -8.31 20.57 -6.01
CA SER A 14 -9.39 21.58 -6.06
C SER A 14 -9.84 21.88 -7.48
N ASP A 15 -8.96 21.65 -8.44
CA ASP A 15 -9.16 21.94 -9.86
C ASP A 15 -8.95 20.63 -10.65
N PRO A 16 -9.65 20.37 -11.77
CA PRO A 16 -9.41 19.18 -12.58
C PRO A 16 -7.94 19.11 -13.03
N TYR A 17 -7.30 17.96 -12.79
CA TYR A 17 -5.91 17.71 -13.19
C TYR A 17 -5.80 17.19 -14.64
N HIS A 18 -4.63 17.35 -15.25
CA HIS A 18 -4.36 16.85 -16.59
C HIS A 18 -4.17 15.33 -16.59
N PRO A 19 -4.79 14.58 -17.54
CA PRO A 19 -4.75 13.12 -17.52
C PRO A 19 -3.36 12.52 -17.74
N GLN A 20 -2.43 13.25 -18.37
CA GLN A 20 -1.04 12.82 -18.57
C GLN A 20 -0.05 13.48 -17.59
N ASP A 21 -0.46 14.54 -16.90
CA ASP A 21 0.41 15.31 -16.01
C ASP A 21 -0.38 15.76 -14.77
N LEU A 22 -0.34 14.93 -13.74
CA LEU A 22 -1.12 15.14 -12.52
C LEU A 22 -0.72 16.41 -11.75
N GLU A 23 0.43 17.03 -12.08
CA GLU A 23 0.85 18.28 -11.46
C GLU A 23 0.25 19.52 -12.14
N MET A 24 -0.37 19.37 -13.30
CA MET A 24 -0.94 20.45 -14.10
C MET A 24 -2.47 20.43 -14.10
N LYS A 25 -3.07 21.61 -14.27
CA LYS A 25 -4.50 21.73 -14.57
C LYS A 25 -4.83 21.06 -15.90
N ARG A 26 -6.08 20.66 -16.07
CA ARG A 26 -6.58 19.98 -17.28
C ARG A 26 -6.36 20.77 -18.58
N ASP A 27 -6.32 22.08 -18.53
CA ASP A 27 -6.04 22.99 -19.64
C ASP A 27 -4.54 23.32 -19.79
N TYR A 28 -3.68 22.75 -18.95
CA TYR A 28 -2.23 22.91 -18.96
C TYR A 28 -1.74 24.34 -18.67
N THR A 29 -2.58 25.23 -18.14
CA THR A 29 -2.21 26.65 -17.94
C THR A 29 -1.35 26.88 -16.71
N GLU A 30 -1.60 26.15 -15.62
CA GLU A 30 -0.87 26.27 -14.36
C GLU A 30 -0.86 24.95 -13.58
N ARG A 31 -0.10 24.92 -12.48
CA ARG A 31 -0.05 23.78 -11.58
C ARG A 31 -1.39 23.56 -10.89
N ALA A 32 -1.83 22.31 -10.83
CA ALA A 32 -3.03 21.93 -10.11
C ALA A 32 -2.81 22.08 -8.60
N ARG A 33 -3.70 22.84 -7.96
CA ARG A 33 -3.73 22.96 -6.50
C ARG A 33 -4.22 21.64 -5.91
N HIS A 34 -3.44 21.12 -4.98
CA HIS A 34 -3.70 19.84 -4.33
C HIS A 34 -3.59 19.92 -2.81
N PHE A 35 -4.30 19.02 -2.15
CA PHE A 35 -4.28 18.78 -0.71
C PHE A 35 -3.43 17.55 -0.40
N THR A 36 -2.98 17.44 0.85
CA THR A 36 -2.32 16.21 1.28
C THR A 36 -3.34 15.09 1.46
N ARG A 37 -2.89 13.83 1.38
CA ARG A 37 -3.71 12.65 1.72
C ARG A 37 -4.23 12.67 3.16
N THR A 38 -3.58 13.43 4.05
CA THR A 38 -4.07 13.62 5.43
C THR A 38 -5.26 14.58 5.50
N GLN A 39 -5.29 15.60 4.65
CA GLN A 39 -6.37 16.58 4.60
C GLN A 39 -7.58 16.05 3.82
N ARG A 40 -7.32 15.28 2.76
CA ARG A 40 -8.33 14.72 1.86
C ARG A 40 -7.94 13.28 1.51
N PRO A 41 -8.33 12.30 2.34
CA PRO A 41 -7.95 10.91 2.14
C PRO A 41 -8.50 10.36 0.82
N PRO A 42 -7.64 9.82 -0.07
CA PRO A 42 -8.08 9.21 -1.32
C PRO A 42 -8.55 7.78 -1.10
N LYS A 43 -9.38 7.28 -2.04
CA LYS A 43 -9.78 5.86 -2.06
C LYS A 43 -8.77 5.06 -2.89
N TYR A 44 -8.34 3.90 -2.37
CA TYR A 44 -7.51 2.95 -3.11
C TYR A 44 -8.37 1.81 -3.65
N LEU A 45 -8.04 1.33 -4.83
CA LEU A 45 -8.80 0.33 -5.57
C LEU A 45 -7.86 -0.74 -6.11
N PHE A 46 -8.22 -2.01 -5.92
CA PHE A 46 -7.66 -3.09 -6.73
C PHE A 46 -8.25 -3.01 -8.12
N VAL A 47 -7.41 -3.15 -9.13
CA VAL A 47 -7.79 -3.13 -10.55
C VAL A 47 -7.16 -4.32 -11.26
N ASP A 48 -7.53 -4.48 -12.53
CA ASP A 48 -7.03 -5.54 -13.40
C ASP A 48 -7.32 -6.95 -12.86
N PHE A 49 -8.60 -7.31 -12.95
CA PHE A 49 -9.10 -8.64 -12.59
C PHE A 49 -9.04 -9.64 -13.76
N GLY A 50 -8.24 -9.35 -14.81
CA GLY A 50 -8.21 -10.15 -16.05
C GLY A 50 -7.76 -11.60 -15.84
N ILE A 51 -7.01 -11.86 -14.76
CA ILE A 51 -6.55 -13.20 -14.37
C ILE A 51 -7.19 -13.71 -13.07
N SER A 52 -8.16 -12.98 -12.51
CA SER A 52 -8.79 -13.37 -11.25
C SER A 52 -9.78 -14.52 -11.44
N ARG A 53 -10.15 -15.15 -10.33
CA ARG A 53 -11.19 -16.16 -10.23
C ARG A 53 -12.22 -15.74 -9.20
N ARG A 54 -13.45 -16.21 -9.37
CA ARG A 54 -14.54 -15.97 -8.43
C ARG A 54 -15.03 -17.31 -7.90
N TYR A 55 -14.96 -17.46 -6.59
CA TYR A 55 -15.39 -18.66 -5.89
C TYR A 55 -16.69 -18.42 -5.13
N GLY A 56 -17.42 -19.50 -4.86
CA GLY A 56 -18.56 -19.49 -3.97
C GLY A 56 -18.13 -19.40 -2.50
N PRO A 57 -19.04 -19.05 -1.58
CA PRO A 57 -18.74 -18.93 -0.16
C PRO A 57 -18.31 -20.26 0.52
N ASN A 58 -18.59 -21.41 -0.12
CA ASN A 58 -18.24 -22.73 0.38
C ASN A 58 -16.90 -23.26 -0.19
N ASP A 59 -16.29 -22.54 -1.12
CA ASP A 59 -15.04 -22.94 -1.78
C ASP A 59 -13.84 -22.45 -0.94
N ILE A 60 -13.55 -23.18 0.14
CA ILE A 60 -12.54 -22.79 1.12
C ILE A 60 -11.09 -23.08 0.68
N ALA A 61 -10.91 -23.98 -0.30
CA ALA A 61 -9.61 -24.37 -0.83
C ALA A 61 -9.72 -24.85 -2.28
N PRO A 62 -10.09 -23.97 -3.23
CA PRO A 62 -10.13 -24.34 -4.65
C PRO A 62 -8.72 -24.72 -5.14
N LEU A 63 -8.64 -25.53 -6.18
CA LEU A 63 -7.38 -25.87 -6.83
C LEU A 63 -7.34 -25.22 -8.20
N GLU A 64 -6.37 -24.33 -8.42
CA GLU A 64 -6.15 -23.67 -9.70
C GLU A 64 -4.74 -23.91 -10.20
N ASP A 65 -4.60 -24.04 -11.51
CA ASP A 65 -3.30 -24.05 -12.16
C ASP A 65 -2.54 -22.74 -11.85
N PRO A 66 -1.23 -22.79 -11.61
CA PRO A 66 -0.42 -21.59 -11.40
C PRO A 66 -0.55 -20.57 -12.54
N ILE A 67 -0.92 -19.33 -12.21
CA ILE A 67 -1.00 -18.22 -13.16
C ILE A 67 0.13 -17.23 -12.87
N TRP A 68 1.00 -17.04 -13.86
CA TRP A 68 2.11 -16.10 -13.76
C TRP A 68 1.66 -14.67 -14.05
N GLY A 69 1.43 -13.90 -12.98
CA GLY A 69 1.17 -12.47 -13.05
C GLY A 69 2.42 -11.61 -13.22
N GLY A 70 2.29 -10.33 -12.85
CA GLY A 70 3.41 -9.38 -12.88
C GLY A 70 4.50 -9.69 -11.85
N ASP A 71 4.12 -10.25 -10.70
CA ASP A 71 5.05 -10.78 -9.71
C ASP A 71 5.30 -12.27 -9.98
N LYS A 72 6.58 -12.59 -10.25
CA LYS A 72 7.05 -13.92 -10.60
C LYS A 72 7.87 -14.56 -9.48
N THR A 73 7.85 -14.01 -8.26
CA THR A 73 8.70 -14.52 -7.16
C THR A 73 7.98 -15.52 -6.24
N VAL A 74 6.74 -15.90 -6.56
CA VAL A 74 5.96 -16.89 -5.79
C VAL A 74 6.73 -18.21 -5.67
N PRO A 75 7.15 -18.63 -4.46
CA PRO A 75 8.03 -19.77 -4.28
C PRO A 75 7.44 -21.10 -4.75
N GLU A 76 6.17 -21.35 -4.47
CA GLU A 76 5.49 -22.60 -4.82
C GLU A 76 5.37 -22.81 -6.33
N PHE A 77 5.28 -21.73 -7.12
CA PHE A 77 5.19 -21.80 -8.58
C PHE A 77 6.55 -22.09 -9.23
N GLN A 78 7.66 -21.79 -8.54
CA GLN A 78 9.01 -22.09 -9.05
C GLN A 78 9.34 -23.59 -8.96
N GLN A 79 8.67 -24.31 -8.06
CA GLN A 79 8.98 -25.71 -7.76
C GLN A 79 8.09 -26.68 -8.51
N SER A 80 6.83 -26.30 -8.79
CA SER A 80 5.84 -27.17 -9.42
C SER A 80 4.77 -26.36 -10.16
N ASN A 81 4.21 -26.94 -11.21
CA ASN A 81 3.04 -26.41 -11.93
C ASN A 81 1.73 -27.10 -11.51
N GLU A 82 1.75 -27.88 -10.42
CA GLU A 82 0.54 -28.53 -9.92
C GLU A 82 -0.50 -27.50 -9.44
N PRO A 83 -1.81 -27.79 -9.59
CA PRO A 83 -2.86 -26.95 -9.07
C PRO A 83 -2.74 -26.73 -7.56
N ARG A 84 -2.96 -25.50 -7.09
CA ARG A 84 -2.87 -25.14 -5.66
C ARG A 84 -3.99 -24.20 -5.24
N ASN A 85 -4.16 -24.09 -3.93
CA ASN A 85 -5.01 -23.07 -3.34
C ASN A 85 -4.41 -21.68 -3.59
N PRO A 86 -5.12 -20.77 -4.28
CA PRO A 86 -4.61 -19.45 -4.60
C PRO A 86 -4.65 -18.48 -3.40
N PHE A 87 -5.42 -18.75 -2.34
CA PHE A 87 -5.57 -17.79 -1.24
C PHE A 87 -4.26 -17.49 -0.50
N PRO A 88 -3.42 -18.49 -0.13
CA PRO A 88 -2.08 -18.22 0.41
C PRO A 88 -1.15 -17.53 -0.60
N THR A 89 -1.36 -17.71 -1.89
CA THR A 89 -0.59 -17.03 -2.93
C THR A 89 -0.96 -15.54 -2.99
N ASP A 90 -2.24 -15.18 -2.86
CA ASP A 90 -2.67 -13.78 -2.76
C ASP A 90 -2.11 -13.08 -1.51
N VAL A 91 -2.03 -13.81 -0.39
CA VAL A 91 -1.36 -13.32 0.83
C VAL A 91 0.13 -13.02 0.55
N TYR A 92 0.81 -13.92 -0.15
CA TYR A 92 2.21 -13.69 -0.56
C TYR A 92 2.34 -12.47 -1.46
N TYR A 93 1.51 -12.33 -2.49
CA TYR A 93 1.56 -11.19 -3.40
C TYR A 93 1.38 -9.86 -2.66
N LEU A 94 0.40 -9.78 -1.75
CA LEU A 94 0.18 -8.58 -0.97
C LEU A 94 1.35 -8.31 0.00
N GLY A 95 1.84 -9.35 0.67
CA GLY A 95 3.01 -9.26 1.56
C GLY A 95 4.26 -8.79 0.82
N ASN A 96 4.53 -9.36 -0.36
CA ASN A 96 5.67 -9.02 -1.19
C ASN A 96 5.58 -7.60 -1.74
N MET A 97 4.37 -7.15 -2.11
CA MET A 97 4.11 -5.77 -2.47
C MET A 97 4.45 -4.82 -1.32
N ILE A 98 4.01 -5.12 -0.09
CA ILE A 98 4.32 -4.30 1.09
C ILE A 98 5.84 -4.31 1.35
N ARG A 99 6.47 -5.49 1.33
CA ARG A 99 7.91 -5.68 1.52
C ARG A 99 8.72 -4.77 0.61
N ASN A 100 8.51 -4.88 -0.69
CA ASN A 100 9.31 -4.18 -1.68
C ASN A 100 8.94 -2.69 -1.78
N SER A 101 7.67 -2.31 -1.55
CA SER A 101 7.21 -0.91 -1.63
C SER A 101 7.52 -0.07 -0.40
N PHE A 102 7.63 -0.72 0.76
CA PHE A 102 7.74 -0.04 2.05
C PHE A 102 8.94 -0.49 2.86
N LEU A 103 9.15 -1.79 3.09
CA LEU A 103 10.26 -2.24 3.95
C LEU A 103 11.62 -2.08 3.29
N VAL A 104 11.72 -2.36 1.98
CA VAL A 104 12.97 -2.21 1.23
C VAL A 104 13.17 -0.76 0.80
N ALA A 105 12.16 -0.13 0.20
CA ALA A 105 12.32 1.18 -0.43
C ALA A 105 12.26 2.39 0.52
N LYS A 106 11.81 2.20 1.77
CA LYS A 106 11.51 3.30 2.70
C LYS A 106 11.93 2.95 4.12
N ALA A 107 12.28 3.98 4.89
CA ALA A 107 12.53 3.86 6.33
C ALA A 107 11.26 4.13 7.14
N GLY A 108 11.20 3.60 8.37
CA GLY A 108 10.13 3.88 9.33
C GLY A 108 8.96 2.90 9.29
N PHE A 109 9.04 1.81 8.54
CA PHE A 109 8.00 0.79 8.41
C PHE A 109 8.31 -0.51 9.17
N GLU A 110 9.30 -0.50 10.06
CA GLU A 110 9.77 -1.67 10.82
C GLU A 110 8.64 -2.29 11.67
N PHE A 111 7.63 -1.48 12.04
CA PHE A 111 6.48 -1.93 12.82
C PHE A 111 5.59 -2.98 12.10
N VAL A 112 5.59 -3.02 10.76
CA VAL A 112 4.79 -3.99 9.99
C VAL A 112 5.62 -5.18 9.52
N GLU A 113 6.94 -5.13 9.70
CA GLU A 113 7.87 -6.17 9.24
C GLU A 113 7.53 -7.58 9.75
N PRO A 114 7.18 -7.80 11.03
CA PRO A 114 6.84 -9.14 11.51
C PRO A 114 5.64 -9.76 10.79
N LEU A 115 4.60 -8.96 10.51
CA LEU A 115 3.43 -9.41 9.77
C LEU A 115 3.79 -9.75 8.32
N VAL A 116 4.52 -8.86 7.65
CA VAL A 116 4.93 -9.07 6.26
C VAL A 116 5.83 -10.29 6.12
N LYS A 117 6.73 -10.53 7.08
CA LYS A 117 7.60 -11.71 7.09
C LYS A 117 6.80 -13.01 7.10
N ASP A 118 5.69 -13.07 7.83
CA ASP A 118 4.81 -14.24 7.86
C ASP A 118 3.99 -14.36 6.56
N MET A 119 3.56 -13.24 5.97
CA MET A 119 2.83 -13.26 4.70
C MET A 119 3.68 -13.77 3.52
N VAL A 120 5.00 -13.55 3.55
CA VAL A 120 5.92 -13.93 2.46
C VAL A 120 6.71 -15.21 2.72
N GLN A 121 6.24 -16.06 3.63
CA GLN A 121 6.84 -17.37 3.89
C GLN A 121 6.89 -18.23 2.61
N ASP A 122 7.99 -18.95 2.42
CA ASP A 122 8.15 -19.83 1.25
C ASP A 122 7.15 -20.98 1.27
N ASP A 123 6.84 -21.48 2.45
CA ASP A 123 5.82 -22.49 2.67
C ASP A 123 4.43 -21.83 2.72
N PRO A 124 3.54 -22.09 1.75
CA PRO A 124 2.22 -21.48 1.71
C PRO A 124 1.35 -21.85 2.92
N GLU A 125 1.57 -23.02 3.54
CA GLU A 125 0.81 -23.45 4.72
C GLU A 125 1.20 -22.68 6.00
N LYS A 126 2.38 -22.06 6.00
CA LYS A 126 2.85 -21.22 7.12
C LYS A 126 2.39 -19.76 7.02
N ARG A 127 1.76 -19.38 5.91
CA ARG A 127 1.26 -18.00 5.72
C ARG A 127 -0.04 -17.84 6.53
N PRO A 128 -0.25 -16.67 7.14
CA PRO A 128 -1.54 -16.37 7.75
C PRO A 128 -2.63 -16.29 6.68
N ASN A 129 -3.88 -16.62 7.03
CA ASN A 129 -5.00 -16.32 6.15
C ASN A 129 -5.32 -14.80 6.16
N MET A 130 -6.13 -14.33 5.21
CA MET A 130 -6.38 -12.89 5.07
C MET A 130 -7.13 -12.28 6.28
N ASP A 131 -7.98 -13.05 6.97
CA ASP A 131 -8.65 -12.58 8.18
C ASP A 131 -7.64 -12.32 9.30
N GLU A 132 -6.69 -13.25 9.49
CA GLU A 132 -5.57 -13.08 10.43
C GLU A 132 -4.70 -11.88 10.06
N VAL A 133 -4.42 -11.67 8.77
CA VAL A 133 -3.65 -10.51 8.30
C VAL A 133 -4.34 -9.20 8.68
N ILE A 134 -5.65 -9.09 8.44
CA ILE A 134 -6.44 -7.89 8.79
C ILE A 134 -6.40 -7.65 10.29
N LEU A 135 -6.72 -8.67 11.10
CA LEU A 135 -6.73 -8.57 12.56
C LEU A 135 -5.36 -8.13 13.12
N ARG A 136 -4.28 -8.75 12.64
CA ARG A 136 -2.91 -8.40 13.06
C ARG A 136 -2.54 -6.98 12.62
N PHE A 137 -2.91 -6.58 11.41
CA PHE A 137 -2.63 -5.24 10.92
C PHE A 137 -3.37 -4.17 11.73
N GLU A 138 -4.65 -4.38 12.04
CA GLU A 138 -5.42 -3.48 12.91
C GLU A 138 -4.80 -3.34 14.29
N GLU A 139 -4.36 -4.44 14.88
CA GLU A 139 -3.71 -4.44 16.20
C GLU A 139 -2.39 -3.67 16.17
N ILE A 140 -1.55 -3.89 15.15
CA ILE A 140 -0.33 -3.12 14.93
C ILE A 140 -0.65 -1.62 14.88
N ILE A 141 -1.65 -1.22 14.09
CA ILE A 141 -2.03 0.18 13.93
C ILE A 141 -2.55 0.80 15.24
N LYS A 142 -3.33 0.07 16.04
CA LYS A 142 -3.84 0.53 17.35
C LYS A 142 -2.71 0.83 18.34
N GLN A 143 -1.61 0.09 18.26
CA GLN A 143 -0.46 0.27 19.14
C GLN A 143 0.44 1.45 18.73
N LEU A 144 0.28 1.99 17.51
CA LEU A 144 1.09 3.11 17.05
C LEU A 144 0.64 4.43 17.67
N SER A 145 1.60 5.19 18.17
CA SER A 145 1.34 6.54 18.63
C SER A 145 0.86 7.45 17.49
N SER A 146 0.02 8.42 17.85
CA SER A 146 -0.39 9.54 16.99
C SER A 146 0.81 10.25 16.33
N TRP A 147 1.97 10.24 17.01
CA TRP A 147 3.23 10.69 16.47
C TRP A 147 3.72 9.75 15.35
N LYS A 148 3.89 8.45 15.61
CA LYS A 148 4.35 7.49 14.59
C LYS A 148 3.45 7.49 13.35
N LEU A 149 2.13 7.52 13.53
CA LEU A 149 1.15 7.57 12.44
C LEU A 149 1.26 8.83 11.55
N ARG A 150 1.77 9.94 12.11
CA ARG A 150 2.04 11.18 11.35
C ARG A 150 3.50 11.34 10.95
N SER A 151 4.33 10.32 11.17
CA SER A 151 5.75 10.38 10.80
C SER A 151 5.90 10.53 9.28
N ARG A 152 6.98 11.20 8.86
CA ARG A 152 7.28 11.38 7.45
C ARG A 152 7.76 10.05 6.88
N VAL A 153 7.27 9.71 5.70
CA VAL A 153 7.88 8.65 4.88
C VAL A 153 9.20 9.16 4.31
N ILE A 154 10.29 8.45 4.59
CA ILE A 154 11.63 8.77 4.10
C ILE A 154 11.98 7.70 3.07
N ASN A 155 12.30 8.11 1.85
CA ASN A 155 12.80 7.20 0.83
C ASN A 155 14.27 6.93 1.09
N GLU A 156 14.75 5.72 0.81
CA GLU A 156 16.17 5.35 1.01
C GLU A 156 17.15 6.28 0.25
N GLN A 157 16.68 6.86 -0.86
CA GLN A 157 17.44 7.74 -1.76
C GLN A 157 17.22 9.23 -1.49
N ASP A 158 16.68 9.64 -0.34
CA ASP A 158 16.43 11.06 -0.06
C ASP A 158 17.75 11.85 0.06
N ASP A 159 17.99 12.78 -0.86
CA ASP A 159 19.11 13.72 -0.82
C ASP A 159 19.10 14.57 0.47
N ASN A 160 20.27 14.77 1.09
CA ASN A 160 20.39 15.40 2.42
C ASN A 160 19.75 16.82 2.51
N ILE A 161 19.89 17.65 1.47
CA ILE A 161 19.37 19.03 1.47
C ILE A 161 17.85 19.05 1.27
N LEU A 162 17.37 18.31 0.27
CA LEU A 162 15.94 18.20 -0.02
C LEU A 162 15.21 17.49 1.14
N GLY A 163 15.84 16.49 1.74
CA GLY A 163 15.39 15.78 2.92
C GLY A 163 15.21 16.71 4.13
N PHE A 164 16.15 17.63 4.36
CA PHE A 164 16.02 18.65 5.42
C PHE A 164 14.83 19.58 5.18
N TYR A 165 14.68 20.13 3.98
CA TYR A 165 13.54 20.99 3.63
C TYR A 165 12.19 20.28 3.76
N ARG A 166 12.11 19.02 3.32
CA ARG A 166 10.95 18.15 3.50
C ARG A 166 10.66 17.85 4.97
N CYS A 167 11.70 17.74 5.80
CA CYS A 167 11.56 17.56 7.25
C CYS A 167 10.93 18.79 7.91
N VAL A 168 11.46 19.99 7.66
CA VAL A 168 10.94 21.24 8.23
C VAL A 168 9.49 21.49 7.80
N THR A 169 9.20 21.35 6.51
CA THR A 169 7.84 21.52 5.97
C THR A 169 6.85 20.46 6.51
N HIS A 170 7.31 19.23 6.73
CA HIS A 170 6.52 18.18 7.38
C HIS A 170 6.20 18.53 8.84
N TRP A 171 7.19 18.97 9.62
CA TRP A 171 6.98 19.38 11.01
C TRP A 171 5.97 20.51 11.13
N ALA A 172 6.09 21.56 10.31
CA ALA A 172 5.13 22.66 10.30
C ALA A 172 3.69 22.18 9.99
N ARG A 173 3.53 21.32 8.97
CA ARG A 173 2.22 20.73 8.62
C ARG A 173 1.67 19.85 9.73
N ARG A 174 2.52 19.04 10.35
CA ARG A 174 2.14 18.14 11.44
C ARG A 174 1.60 18.90 12.64
N PHE A 175 2.28 19.98 13.06
CA PHE A 175 1.78 20.87 14.12
C PHE A 175 0.42 21.46 13.75
N SER A 176 0.25 21.94 12.52
CA SER A 176 -1.05 22.42 12.03
C SER A 176 -2.15 21.35 12.12
N PHE A 177 -1.86 20.09 11.74
CA PHE A 177 -2.82 19.00 11.82
C PHE A 177 -3.20 18.64 13.26
N VAL A 178 -2.25 18.68 14.20
CA VAL A 178 -2.53 18.47 15.62
C VAL A 178 -3.45 19.56 16.17
N ILE A 179 -3.14 20.84 15.89
CA ILE A 179 -3.95 21.99 16.32
C ILE A 179 -5.37 21.90 15.74
N ARG A 180 -5.49 21.54 14.46
CA ARG A 180 -6.77 21.38 13.75
C ARG A 180 -7.50 20.06 14.05
N ARG A 181 -6.94 19.21 14.92
CA ARG A 181 -7.48 17.89 15.29
C ARG A 181 -7.77 16.99 14.08
N VAL A 182 -6.97 17.09 13.02
CA VAL A 182 -7.08 16.20 11.86
C VAL A 182 -6.64 14.79 12.26
N SER A 183 -7.42 13.78 11.88
CA SER A 183 -7.14 12.38 12.23
C SER A 183 -5.74 11.93 11.79
N ALA A 184 -5.12 11.06 12.58
CA ALA A 184 -3.85 10.43 12.24
C ALA A 184 -4.01 9.41 11.12
N ILE A 185 -5.20 8.82 11.06
CA ILE A 185 -5.65 7.81 10.10
C ILE A 185 -6.92 8.40 9.48
N PRO A 186 -6.78 9.25 8.45
CA PRO A 186 -7.92 9.85 7.78
C PRO A 186 -8.55 8.81 6.85
N THR A 187 -9.87 8.73 6.86
CA THR A 187 -10.66 7.80 6.04
C THR A 187 -11.44 8.59 4.97
N PRO A 188 -11.52 8.08 3.72
CA PRO A 188 -12.34 8.67 2.66
C PRO A 188 -13.80 8.88 3.04
#